data_AF-A0A0M7B8G2-F1
#
_entry.id   AF-A0A0M7B8G2-F1
#
_cell.length_a   1.000
_cell.length_b   1.000
_cell.length_c   1.000
_cell.angle_alpha   90.00
_cell.angle_beta   90.00
_cell.angle_gamma   90.00
#
_symmetry.space_group_name_H-M   'P 1'
#
loop_
_entity.id
_entity.type
_entity.pdbx_description
1 polymer ?
#
loop_
_entity_poly.entity_id
_entity_poly.type
_entity_poly.pdbx_seq_one_letter_code
_entity_poly.pdbx_strand_id
1 'polypeptide(L)' 'MDIIEIVRWVAAICVIMAALMVAWGQPVRLVAWGFVIFSLASILWIAAAGIGGKWALLIQNVVLLGVNLWGVWRWFRRL' A
#
# COMPACT_ATOMS: atom_id res chain seq x y z
N MET A 1 -16.19 -16.86 1.37
CA MET A 1 -15.58 -15.60 0.90
C MET A 1 -15.26 -15.77 -0.57
N ASP A 2 -15.65 -14.81 -1.40
CA ASP A 2 -15.23 -14.74 -2.79
C ASP A 2 -13.78 -14.24 -2.90
N ILE A 3 -13.15 -14.51 -4.05
CA ILE A 3 -11.73 -14.19 -4.29
C ILE A 3 -11.46 -12.69 -4.10
N ILE A 4 -12.39 -11.82 -4.51
CA ILE A 4 -12.24 -10.37 -4.39
C ILE A 4 -12.20 -9.96 -2.92
N GLU A 5 -13.06 -10.54 -2.08
CA GLU A 5 -13.07 -10.23 -0.65
C GLU A 5 -11.79 -10.71 0.03
N ILE A 6 -11.25 -11.87 -0.36
CA ILE A 6 -9.92 -12.32 0.11
C ILE A 6 -8.84 -11.30 -0.26
N VAL A 7 -8.83 -10.81 -1.51
CA VAL A 7 -7.88 -9.78 -1.96
C VAL A 7 -8.00 -8.49 -1.13
N ARG A 8 -9.23 -8.07 -0.79
CA ARG A 8 -9.46 -6.88 0.05
C ARG A 8 -8.94 -7.08 1.47
N TRP A 9 -9.15 -8.25 2.06
CA TRP A 9 -8.61 -8.56 3.39
C TRP A 9 -7.09 -8.58 3.41
N VAL A 10 -6.47 -9.20 2.41
CA VAL A 10 -5.00 -9.19 2.25
C VAL A 10 -4.51 -7.74 2.09
N ALA A 11 -5.14 -6.95 1.23
CA ALA A 11 -4.79 -5.54 1.05
C ALA A 11 -4.91 -4.75 2.35
N ALA A 12 -6.00 -4.94 3.12
CA ALA A 12 -6.20 -4.28 4.40
C ALA A 12 -5.12 -4.64 5.43
N ILE A 13 -4.79 -5.92 5.56
CA ILE A 13 -3.71 -6.38 6.46
C ILE A 13 -2.37 -5.76 6.06
N CYS A 14 -2.04 -5.72 4.76
CA CYS A 14 -0.84 -5.06 4.26
C CYS A 14 -0.81 -3.57 4.61
N VAL A 15 -1.92 -2.84 4.42
CA VAL A 15 -2.02 -1.41 4.79
C VAL A 15 -1.76 -1.22 6.28
N ILE A 16 -2.38 -2.04 7.14
CA ILE A 16 -2.23 -1.92 8.60
C ILE A 16 -0.78 -2.16 9.01
N MET A 17 -0.15 -3.22 8.50
CA MET A 17 1.25 -3.54 8.78
C MET A 17 2.19 -2.44 8.29
N ALA A 18 1.99 -1.95 7.06
CA ALA A 18 2.77 -0.85 6.50
C ALA A 18 2.61 0.44 7.32
N ALA A 19 1.39 0.76 7.75
CA ALA A 19 1.12 1.92 8.59
C ALA A 19 1.86 1.84 9.93
N LEU A 20 1.86 0.67 10.58
CA LEU A 20 2.63 0.44 11.80
C LEU A 20 4.13 0.64 11.58
N MET A 21 4.69 0.11 10.49
CA MET A 21 6.10 0.25 10.14
C MET A 21 6.52 1.71 9.89
N VAL A 22 5.69 2.47 9.17
CA VAL A 22 5.96 3.89 8.88
C VAL A 22 5.76 4.74 10.13
N ALA A 23 4.70 4.50 10.91
CA ALA A 23 4.41 5.24 12.14
C ALA A 23 5.48 5.03 13.22
N TRP A 24 6.06 3.84 13.28
CA TRP A 24 7.15 3.53 14.19
C TRP A 24 8.40 4.39 13.95
N GLY A 25 8.65 4.80 12.70
CA GLY A 25 9.62 5.86 12.37
C GLY A 25 11.10 5.48 12.43
N GLN A 26 11.52 4.43 13.16
CA GLN A 26 12.92 3.98 13.25
C GLN A 26 13.10 2.45 13.40
N PRO A 27 14.06 1.78 12.75
CA PRO A 27 15.10 2.35 11.90
C PRO A 27 14.55 2.80 10.54
N VAL A 28 15.28 3.67 9.85
CA VAL A 28 14.98 4.17 8.48
C VAL A 28 14.60 3.01 7.54
N ARG A 29 15.29 1.87 7.67
CA ARG A 29 14.99 0.64 6.93
C ARG A 29 13.54 0.19 7.08
N LEU A 30 12.98 0.23 8.28
CA LEU A 30 11.61 -0.20 8.55
C LEU A 30 10.60 0.71 7.85
N VAL A 31 10.82 2.02 7.88
CA VAL A 31 9.98 3.00 7.17
C VAL A 31 10.06 2.78 5.66
N ALA A 32 11.26 2.55 5.12
CA ALA A 32 11.47 2.28 3.70
C ALA A 32 10.68 1.04 3.23
N TRP A 33 10.76 -0.07 3.97
CA TRP A 33 9.97 -1.26 3.69
C TRP A 33 8.47 -1.07 3.89
N GLY A 34 8.05 -0.19 4.82
CA GLY A 34 6.64 0.17 4.99
C GLY A 34 6.04 0.77 3.71
N PHE A 35 6.78 1.66 3.02
CA PHE A 35 6.35 2.19 1.72
C PHE A 35 6.29 1.13 0.61
N VAL A 36 7.15 0.11 0.65
CA VAL A 36 7.08 -1.03 -0.28
C VAL A 36 5.79 -1.82 -0.06
N ILE A 37 5.44 -2.13 1.19
CA ILE A 37 4.21 -2.86 1.52
C ILE A 37 2.97 -2.03 1.19
N PHE A 38 2.98 -0.71 1.45
CA PHE A 38 1.90 0.18 1.00
C PHE A 38 1.71 0.14 -0.52
N SER A 39 2.81 0.06 -1.29
CA SER A 39 2.74 -0.05 -2.76
C SER A 39 2.05 -1.35 -3.19
N LEU A 40 2.41 -2.48 -2.56
CA LEU A 40 1.76 -3.78 -2.82
C LEU A 40 0.27 -3.73 -2.46
N ALA A 41 -0.07 -3.13 -1.32
CA ALA A 41 -1.45 -2.98 -0.90
C ALA A 41 -2.28 -2.12 -1.87
N SER A 42 -1.70 -1.02 -2.39
CA SER A 42 -2.34 -0.19 -3.40
C SER A 42 -2.62 -0.96 -4.69
N ILE A 43 -1.72 -1.84 -5.14
CA ILE A 43 -1.94 -2.69 -6.32
C ILE A 43 -3.14 -3.63 -6.10
N LEU A 44 -3.23 -4.26 -4.93
CA LEU A 44 -4.36 -5.13 -4.58
C LEU A 44 -5.69 -4.35 -4.54
N TRP A 45 -5.68 -3.14 -3.97
CA TRP A 45 -6.87 -2.28 -3.94
C TRP A 45 -7.28 -1.80 -5.33
N ILE A 46 -6.33 -1.47 -6.22
CA ILE A 46 -6.62 -1.11 -7.62
C ILE A 46 -7.31 -2.28 -8.33
N ALA A 47 -6.77 -3.50 -8.20
CA ALA A 47 -7.35 -4.70 -8.80
C ALA A 47 -8.78 -4.98 -8.27
N ALA A 48 -8.95 -5.00 -6.94
CA ALA A 48 -10.25 -5.27 -6.31
C ALA A 48 -11.29 -4.16 -6.58
N ALA A 49 -10.85 -2.91 -6.70
CA ALA A 49 -11.73 -1.77 -7.00
C ALA A 49 -12.15 -1.76 -8.48
N GLY A 50 -11.24 -2.10 -9.39
CA GLY A 50 -11.53 -2.18 -10.83
C GLY A 50 -12.57 -3.25 -11.14
N ILE A 51 -12.42 -4.44 -10.55
CA ILE A 51 -13.41 -5.52 -10.72
C ILE A 51 -14.74 -5.16 -10.05
N GLY A 52 -14.70 -4.49 -8.89
CA GLY A 52 -15.89 -4.11 -8.13
C GLY A 52 -16.58 -2.82 -8.58
N GLY A 53 -16.11 -2.17 -9.66
CA GLY A 53 -16.68 -0.89 -10.15
C GLY A 53 -16.52 0.29 -9.17
N LYS A 54 -15.58 0.22 -8.22
CA LYS A 54 -15.35 1.23 -7.17
C LYS A 54 -14.36 2.29 -7.64
N TRP A 55 -14.77 3.16 -8.56
CA TRP A 55 -13.88 4.14 -9.22
C TRP A 55 -13.14 5.09 -8.27
N ALA A 56 -13.80 5.59 -7.23
CA ALA A 56 -13.15 6.47 -6.24
C ALA A 56 -11.99 5.75 -5.52
N LEU A 57 -12.20 4.50 -5.11
CA LEU A 57 -11.19 3.68 -4.42
C LEU A 57 -10.03 3.32 -5.35
N LEU A 58 -10.34 3.06 -6.63
CA LEU A 58 -9.33 2.79 -7.66
C LEU A 58 -8.43 4.00 -7.87
N ILE A 59 -9.01 5.17 -8.17
CA ILE A 59 -8.24 6.39 -8.46
C ILE A 59 -7.41 6.81 -7.25
N GLN A 60 -7.99 6.73 -6.04
CA GLN A 60 -7.27 6.99 -4.80
C GLN A 60 -6.02 6.11 -4.69
N ASN A 61 -6.14 4.80 -4.93
CA ASN A 61 -5.00 3.90 -4.80
C ASN A 61 -3.98 4.03 -5.93
N VAL A 62 -4.37 4.46 -7.13
CA VAL A 62 -3.44 4.84 -8.20
C VAL A 62 -2.57 6.02 -7.76
N VAL A 63 -3.18 7.07 -7.20
CA VAL A 63 -2.42 8.23 -6.70
C VAL A 63 -1.54 7.84 -5.52
N LEU A 64 -2.08 7.05 -4.56
CA LEU A 64 -1.31 6.55 -3.42
C LEU A 64 -0.14 5.69 -3.86
N LEU A 65 -0.28 4.86 -4.90
CA LEU A 65 0.84 4.09 -5.45
C LEU A 65 1.98 5.01 -5.89
N GLY A 66 1.69 6.11 -6.58
CA GLY A 66 2.69 7.12 -6.94
C GLY A 66 3.39 7.73 -5.71
N VAL A 67 2.61 8.10 -4.68
CA VAL A 67 3.15 8.62 -3.41
C VAL A 67 4.00 7.58 -2.69
N ASN A 68 3.58 6.33 -2.67
CA ASN A 68 4.28 5.23 -2.02
C ASN A 68 5.61 4.95 -2.71
N LEU A 69 5.65 4.91 -4.05
CA LEU A 69 6.88 4.77 -4.83
C LEU A 69 7.85 5.93 -4.58
N TRP A 70 7.35 7.16 -4.48
CA TRP A 70 8.18 8.31 -4.06
C TRP A 70 8.73 8.12 -2.64
N GLY A 71 7.91 7.60 -1.72
CA GLY A 71 8.31 7.22 -0.38
C GLY A 71 9.46 6.19 -0.39
N VAL A 72 9.32 5.11 -1.17
CA VAL A 72 10.39 4.10 -1.37
C VAL A 72 11.68 4.78 -1.81
N TRP A 73 11.65 5.56 -2.90
CA TRP A 73 12.85 6.24 -3.41
C TRP A 73 13.47 7.24 -2.41
N ARG A 74 12.64 7.99 -1.68
CA ARG A 74 13.11 8.96 -0.67
C ARG A 74 13.81 8.26 0.50
N TRP A 75 13.25 7.16 1.01
CA TRP A 75 13.77 6.49 2.20
C TRP A 75 14.90 5.52 1.89
N PHE A 76 14.90 4.87 0.72
CA PHE A 76 16.05 4.06 0.27
C PHE A 76 17.32 4.88 0.03
N ARG A 77 17.22 6.17 -0.29
CA ARG A 77 18.39 7.06 -0.38
C ARG A 77 18.96 7.48 0.97
N ARG A 78 18.28 7.20 2.09
CA ARG A 78 18.70 7.52 3.46
C ARG A 78 19.14 6.28 4.24
N LEU A 79 19.04 5.13 3.59
CA LEU A 79 19.24 3.80 4.16
C LEU A 79 20.74 3.50 4.33
#